data_AF-A0A538TZF3-F1
#
_entry.id   AF-A0A538TZF3-F1
#
_cell.length_a   1.000
_cell.length_b   1.000
_cell.length_c   1.000
_cell.angle_alpha   90.00
_cell.angle_beta   90.00
_cell.angle_gamma   90.00
#
_symmetry.space_group_name_H-M   'P 1'
#
loop_
_entity.id
_entity.type
_entity.pdbx_description
1 polymer ?
#
loop_
_entity_poly.entity_id
_entity_poly.type
_entity_poly.pdbx_seq_one_letter_code
_entity_poly.pdbx_strand_id
1 'polypeptide(L)'
;LHTGRSRNDQVSTLLRLRVMALCEETVEGVRELERALVMQARAAGGRTVAAYTHLQPAQPVLLAHWWLAHVAAFERDEERFKSASQCADQLPLGAGAVAGTPLVYDRAALATRLGFSRLADNSLDAVGDRDFALEYLSAAAALAVHLSRMAEDLVLWCSPAFGWFGAPDGFSTGSSLLPQKRNPDLFELARGKSGRLIANAQRLAIVLKGLPSAYQKDLQEDKEAVFDTGDTLATLLAALPAAITALKPRPERMAATLTPDLLAVELADALVAEGVPFREAHAAVGRLWAAAESAGVEPAALPESERLALSPHFTDARLAALSVEAALARRDHLPGAGPGSVAQQLARHQGRLGLGPAVVLAHPVVEASGGLPAPGVTPLGDGTTLRRARLTDVPAIAGLMAEYVMQGLLLPRPVSELYQCVREFVVAERRVPGGDGAEIVACAALRVLWDDVAEVRTLAVRPDHHGRGLGGALVQSLIADARALGLPRVIALTREVPFFERCGFVVVPRESLPRKVWTDCVRCPKRHACDEVAVAFDLVPGATAAAEAAAREFTLSLPQLDEKRGVGLPIVS
;
A
#
# COMPACT_ATOMS: atom_id res chain seq x y z
N LEU A 1 9.19 28.75 30.54
CA LEU A 1 8.52 27.75 29.68
C LEU A 1 7.07 27.46 30.07
N HIS A 2 6.69 27.45 31.36
CA HIS A 2 5.32 27.12 31.79
C HIS A 2 4.31 28.28 31.82
N THR A 3 4.77 29.52 31.74
CA THR A 3 3.90 30.70 31.80
C THR A 3 2.80 30.65 30.73
N GLY A 4 1.53 30.74 31.15
CA GLY A 4 0.37 30.77 30.26
C GLY A 4 -0.03 29.43 29.61
N ARG A 5 0.55 28.31 30.05
CA ARG A 5 0.24 26.95 29.57
C ARG A 5 -0.44 26.14 30.67
N SER A 6 -1.36 25.26 30.30
CA SER A 6 -1.91 24.23 31.18
C SER A 6 -1.53 22.84 30.67
N ARG A 7 -1.69 21.84 31.53
CA ARG A 7 -1.60 20.45 31.08
C ARG A 7 -2.82 20.06 30.24
N ASN A 8 -3.99 20.65 30.49
CA ASN A 8 -5.25 20.26 29.85
C ASN A 8 -5.23 20.56 28.35
N ASP A 9 -4.96 21.82 27.98
CA ASP A 9 -4.84 22.23 26.58
C ASP A 9 -3.61 21.63 25.90
N GLN A 10 -2.48 21.49 26.62
CA GLN A 10 -1.29 20.85 26.09
C GLN A 10 -1.52 19.37 25.72
N VAL A 11 -2.14 18.58 26.59
CA VAL A 11 -2.41 17.15 26.32
C VAL A 11 -3.42 16.99 25.18
N SER A 12 -4.47 17.82 25.15
CA SER A 12 -5.43 17.86 24.03
C SER A 12 -4.72 18.17 22.71
N THR A 13 -3.84 19.18 22.69
CA THR A 13 -3.04 19.56 21.51
C THR A 13 -2.21 18.39 20.99
N LEU A 14 -1.47 17.73 21.88
CA LEU A 14 -0.58 16.62 21.49
C LEU A 14 -1.36 15.42 20.95
N LEU A 15 -2.52 15.11 21.54
CA LEU A 15 -3.32 14.00 21.06
C LEU A 15 -3.94 14.30 19.69
N ARG A 16 -4.42 15.53 19.44
CA ARG A 16 -4.91 15.95 18.12
C ARG A 16 -3.85 15.84 17.05
N LEU A 17 -2.63 16.33 17.32
CA LEU A 17 -1.48 16.16 16.42
C LEU A 17 -1.22 14.67 16.11
N ARG A 18 -1.27 13.80 17.13
CA ARG A 18 -1.08 12.36 16.93
C ARG A 18 -2.22 11.74 16.13
N VAL A 19 -3.47 12.12 16.37
CA VAL A 19 -4.63 11.62 15.62
C VAL A 19 -4.56 12.02 14.16
N MET A 20 -4.21 13.28 13.84
CA MET A 20 -4.01 13.71 12.45
C MET A 20 -2.92 12.86 11.75
N ALA A 21 -1.78 12.66 12.41
CA ALA A 21 -0.70 11.82 11.88
C ALA A 21 -1.14 10.35 11.69
N LEU A 22 -1.87 9.78 12.64
CA LEU A 22 -2.41 8.42 12.54
C LEU A 22 -3.42 8.28 11.39
N CYS A 23 -4.25 9.29 11.15
CA CYS A 23 -5.16 9.31 10.00
C CYS A 23 -4.38 9.30 8.68
N GLU A 24 -3.35 10.13 8.55
CA GLU A 24 -2.48 10.16 7.35
C GLU A 24 -1.75 8.82 7.14
N GLU A 25 -1.14 8.28 8.19
CA GLU A 25 -0.46 6.98 8.18
C GLU A 25 -1.41 5.85 7.75
N THR A 26 -2.65 5.87 8.28
CA THR A 26 -3.67 4.87 7.94
C THR A 26 -4.15 5.01 6.51
N VAL A 27 -4.40 6.23 6.03
CA VAL A 27 -4.82 6.48 4.64
C VAL A 27 -3.77 5.96 3.65
N GLU A 28 -2.48 6.21 3.90
CA GLU A 28 -1.44 5.67 3.01
C GLU A 28 -1.35 4.14 3.09
N GLY A 29 -1.45 3.55 4.28
CA GLY A 29 -1.49 2.09 4.42
C GLY A 29 -2.69 1.44 3.71
N VAL A 30 -3.86 2.09 3.76
CA VAL A 30 -5.04 1.66 3.01
C VAL A 30 -4.81 1.78 1.51
N ARG A 31 -4.19 2.86 1.03
CA ARG A 31 -3.86 3.01 -0.40
C ARG A 31 -2.89 1.93 -0.88
N GLU A 32 -1.89 1.55 -0.09
CA GLU A 32 -1.02 0.42 -0.44
C GLU A 32 -1.79 -0.90 -0.56
N LEU A 33 -2.75 -1.12 0.34
CA LEU A 33 -3.65 -2.27 0.26
C LEU A 33 -4.51 -2.24 -1.01
N GLU A 34 -5.09 -1.09 -1.34
CA GLU A 34 -5.87 -0.90 -2.55
C GLU A 34 -5.02 -1.10 -3.81
N ARG A 35 -3.76 -0.62 -3.83
CA ARG A 35 -2.83 -0.86 -4.96
C ARG A 35 -2.61 -2.36 -5.16
N ALA A 36 -2.41 -3.14 -4.10
CA ALA A 36 -2.27 -4.59 -4.19
C ALA A 36 -3.52 -5.27 -4.77
N LEU A 37 -4.71 -4.83 -4.36
CA LEU A 37 -6.00 -5.33 -4.86
C LEU A 37 -6.22 -4.97 -6.34
N VAL A 38 -5.91 -3.74 -6.73
CA VAL A 38 -5.98 -3.29 -8.14
C VAL A 38 -5.00 -4.06 -9.02
N MET A 39 -3.81 -4.36 -8.52
CA MET A 39 -2.84 -5.20 -9.23
C MET A 39 -3.35 -6.64 -9.39
N GLN A 40 -4.01 -7.19 -8.38
CA GLN A 40 -4.68 -8.49 -8.51
C GLN A 40 -5.86 -8.46 -9.48
N ALA A 41 -6.69 -7.41 -9.46
CA ALA A 41 -7.76 -7.21 -10.42
C ALA A 41 -7.24 -7.15 -11.86
N ARG A 42 -6.14 -6.43 -12.07
CA ARG A 42 -5.45 -6.38 -13.36
C ARG A 42 -4.93 -7.75 -13.79
N ALA A 43 -4.22 -8.44 -12.91
CA ALA A 43 -3.64 -9.76 -13.19
C ALA A 43 -4.71 -10.85 -13.39
N ALA A 44 -5.92 -10.64 -12.89
CA ALA A 44 -7.04 -11.54 -13.11
C ALA A 44 -7.45 -11.62 -14.60
N GLY A 45 -7.26 -10.56 -15.38
CA GLY A 45 -7.66 -10.50 -16.78
C GLY A 45 -9.14 -10.82 -16.98
N GLY A 46 -9.45 -11.59 -18.03
CA GLY A 46 -10.83 -12.06 -18.31
C GLY A 46 -11.30 -13.24 -17.46
N ARG A 47 -10.64 -13.56 -16.34
CA ARG A 47 -10.99 -14.73 -15.53
C ARG A 47 -12.35 -14.55 -14.87
N THR A 48 -13.19 -15.58 -15.00
CA THR A 48 -14.56 -15.62 -14.51
C THR A 48 -14.68 -16.57 -13.31
N VAL A 49 -15.57 -16.22 -12.39
CA VAL A 49 -15.91 -17.00 -11.19
C VAL A 49 -17.39 -16.86 -10.89
N ALA A 50 -17.97 -17.78 -10.13
CA ALA A 50 -19.28 -17.54 -9.54
C ALA A 50 -19.18 -16.45 -8.45
N ALA A 51 -20.11 -15.50 -8.46
CA ALA A 51 -20.41 -14.68 -7.29
C ALA A 51 -21.26 -15.48 -6.30
N TYR A 52 -21.16 -15.14 -5.02
CA TYR A 52 -21.84 -15.88 -3.96
C TYR A 52 -22.82 -15.00 -3.18
N THR A 53 -23.99 -15.55 -2.92
CA THR A 53 -24.98 -15.00 -1.98
C THR A 53 -25.36 -16.11 -1.01
N HIS A 54 -25.35 -15.85 0.30
CA HIS A 54 -25.52 -16.91 1.32
C HIS A 54 -24.48 -18.04 1.21
N LEU A 55 -23.29 -17.73 0.69
CA LEU A 55 -22.25 -18.71 0.35
C LEU A 55 -22.70 -19.78 -0.66
N GLN A 56 -23.77 -19.51 -1.41
CA GLN A 56 -24.22 -20.29 -2.56
C GLN A 56 -23.85 -19.57 -3.86
N PRO A 57 -23.36 -20.29 -4.88
CA PRO A 57 -23.14 -19.73 -6.21
C PRO A 57 -24.42 -19.08 -6.76
N ALA A 58 -24.30 -17.88 -7.32
CA ALA A 58 -25.42 -17.11 -7.84
C ALA A 58 -25.28 -16.81 -9.33
N GLN A 59 -24.37 -15.90 -9.71
CA GLN A 59 -24.19 -15.46 -11.10
C GLN A 59 -22.70 -15.37 -11.43
N PRO A 60 -22.30 -15.55 -12.70
CA PRO A 60 -20.92 -15.34 -13.11
C PRO A 60 -20.51 -13.87 -13.00
N VAL A 61 -19.30 -13.63 -12.49
CA VAL A 61 -18.63 -12.32 -12.46
C VAL A 61 -17.17 -12.46 -12.89
N LEU A 62 -16.55 -11.35 -13.30
CA LEU A 62 -15.10 -11.30 -13.43
C LEU A 62 -14.44 -11.34 -12.06
N LEU A 63 -13.35 -12.10 -11.90
CA LEU A 63 -12.56 -12.10 -10.66
C LEU A 63 -12.04 -10.70 -10.34
N ALA A 64 -11.74 -9.90 -11.37
CA ALA A 64 -11.39 -8.49 -11.22
C ALA A 64 -12.51 -7.68 -10.56
N HIS A 65 -13.78 -7.96 -10.87
CA HIS A 65 -14.93 -7.29 -10.24
C HIS A 65 -15.00 -7.57 -8.74
N TRP A 66 -14.72 -8.82 -8.32
CA TRP A 66 -14.66 -9.19 -6.91
C TRP A 66 -13.53 -8.44 -6.16
N TRP A 67 -12.33 -8.36 -6.73
CA TRP A 67 -11.24 -7.57 -6.15
C TRP A 67 -11.58 -6.08 -6.01
N LEU A 68 -12.16 -5.48 -7.06
CA LEU A 68 -12.53 -4.06 -7.07
C LEU A 68 -13.69 -3.74 -6.10
N ALA A 69 -14.54 -4.70 -5.77
CA ALA A 69 -15.57 -4.52 -4.74
C ALA A 69 -14.96 -4.18 -3.37
N HIS A 70 -13.81 -4.77 -3.02
CA HIS A 70 -13.09 -4.43 -1.79
C HIS A 70 -12.42 -3.04 -1.88
N VAL A 71 -11.82 -2.70 -3.03
CA VAL A 71 -11.25 -1.36 -3.26
C VAL A 71 -12.31 -0.27 -3.06
N ALA A 72 -13.53 -0.46 -3.57
CA ALA A 72 -14.61 0.48 -3.38
C ALA A 72 -15.00 0.66 -1.90
N ALA A 73 -14.80 -0.35 -1.04
CA ALA A 73 -15.04 -0.23 0.40
C ALA A 73 -13.93 0.58 1.09
N PHE A 74 -12.68 0.29 0.76
CA PHE A 74 -11.50 0.97 1.33
C PHE A 74 -11.39 2.44 0.91
N GLU A 75 -11.84 2.79 -0.29
CA GLU A 75 -11.92 4.19 -0.74
C GLU A 75 -12.83 5.02 0.18
N ARG A 76 -13.96 4.45 0.62
CA ARG A 76 -14.84 5.11 1.60
C ARG A 76 -14.18 5.22 2.97
N ASP A 77 -13.27 4.31 3.33
CA ASP A 77 -12.54 4.40 4.59
C ASP A 77 -11.50 5.50 4.55
N GLU A 78 -10.83 5.74 3.41
CA GLU A 78 -9.97 6.92 3.25
C GLU A 78 -10.74 8.22 3.52
N GLU A 79 -11.97 8.34 3.01
CA GLU A 79 -12.83 9.50 3.24
C GLU A 79 -13.15 9.67 4.73
N ARG A 80 -13.44 8.57 5.44
CA ARG A 80 -13.67 8.59 6.90
C ARG A 80 -12.45 9.08 7.67
N PHE A 81 -11.26 8.59 7.34
CA PHE A 81 -10.02 9.05 8.01
C PHE A 81 -9.68 10.51 7.68
N LYS A 82 -9.96 10.98 6.46
CA LYS A 82 -9.82 12.40 6.11
C LYS A 82 -10.78 13.26 6.95
N SER A 83 -12.03 12.83 7.11
CA SER A 83 -13.01 13.51 7.97
C SER A 83 -12.58 13.51 9.45
N ALA A 84 -12.07 12.38 9.96
CA ALA A 84 -11.56 12.29 11.33
C ALA A 84 -10.34 13.21 11.55
N SER A 85 -9.42 13.28 10.59
CA SER A 85 -8.28 14.21 10.62
C SER A 85 -8.76 15.66 10.64
N GLN A 86 -9.75 16.00 9.81
CA GLN A 86 -10.37 17.33 9.83
C GLN A 86 -11.00 17.63 11.20
N CYS A 87 -11.66 16.68 11.86
CA CYS A 87 -12.18 16.89 13.23
C CYS A 87 -11.06 17.19 14.25
N ALA A 88 -9.90 16.54 14.11
CA ALA A 88 -8.74 16.78 14.95
C ALA A 88 -8.05 18.13 14.68
N ASP A 89 -8.17 18.66 13.45
CA ASP A 89 -7.51 19.87 12.95
C ASP A 89 -8.08 21.18 13.54
N GLN A 90 -7.89 21.34 14.84
CA GLN A 90 -8.23 22.53 15.59
C GLN A 90 -7.27 22.70 16.77
N LEU A 91 -6.55 23.82 16.86
CA LEU A 91 -5.58 24.09 17.93
C LEU A 91 -6.29 24.42 19.26
N PRO A 92 -6.16 23.58 20.31
CA PRO A 92 -6.71 23.90 21.62
C PRO A 92 -5.72 24.69 22.49
N LEU A 93 -4.41 24.70 22.15
CA LEU A 93 -3.40 25.43 22.90
C LEU A 93 -3.76 26.92 23.02
N GLY A 94 -3.75 27.42 24.25
CA GLY A 94 -4.27 28.74 24.60
C GLY A 94 -5.66 28.71 25.27
N ALA A 95 -6.32 27.54 25.33
CA ALA A 95 -7.47 27.31 26.20
C ALA A 95 -7.09 27.28 27.70
N GLY A 96 -5.80 27.11 28.01
CA GLY A 96 -5.31 27.07 29.38
C GLY A 96 -5.93 25.90 30.15
N ALA A 97 -6.23 26.12 31.43
CA ALA A 97 -6.88 25.09 32.24
C ALA A 97 -8.34 24.86 31.82
N VAL A 98 -9.06 25.93 31.50
CA VAL A 98 -10.50 25.90 31.20
C VAL A 98 -11.04 27.21 30.60
N ALA A 99 -10.47 28.37 30.96
CA ALA A 99 -11.05 29.70 30.66
C ALA A 99 -10.25 30.53 29.63
N GLY A 100 -9.29 29.91 28.95
CA GLY A 100 -8.33 30.62 28.10
C GLY A 100 -7.09 31.08 28.87
N THR A 101 -6.04 31.39 28.12
CA THR A 101 -4.82 32.00 28.64
C THR A 101 -4.99 33.52 28.76
N PRO A 102 -4.57 34.14 29.88
CA PRO A 102 -4.62 35.60 30.03
C PRO A 102 -3.51 36.32 29.26
N LEU A 103 -2.58 35.57 28.66
CA LEU A 103 -1.45 36.13 27.93
C LEU A 103 -1.85 36.41 26.48
N VAL A 104 -1.54 37.62 26.02
CA VAL A 104 -1.74 38.01 24.63
C VAL A 104 -0.57 37.49 23.80
N TYR A 105 -0.84 36.53 22.91
CA TYR A 105 0.07 36.08 21.88
C TYR A 105 -0.70 35.61 20.65
N ASP A 106 -0.01 35.53 19.52
CA ASP A 106 -0.61 35.13 18.26
C ASP A 106 -0.88 33.61 18.22
N ARG A 107 -2.12 33.23 18.54
CA ARG A 107 -2.59 31.83 18.47
C ARG A 107 -2.68 31.33 17.04
N ALA A 108 -2.98 32.19 16.06
CA ALA A 108 -3.06 31.79 14.66
C ALA A 108 -1.68 31.43 14.13
N ALA A 109 -0.66 32.24 14.41
CA ALA A 109 0.73 31.90 14.09
C ALA A 109 1.19 30.61 14.79
N LEU A 110 0.74 30.37 16.03
CA LEU A 110 1.02 29.12 16.74
C LEU A 110 0.35 27.90 16.08
N ALA A 111 -0.90 28.05 15.62
CA ALA A 111 -1.63 26.99 14.91
C ALA A 111 -0.88 26.60 13.64
N THR A 112 -0.53 27.57 12.79
CA THR A 112 0.23 27.34 11.56
C THR A 112 1.57 26.65 11.86
N ARG A 113 2.31 27.09 12.88
CA ARG A 113 3.59 26.47 13.27
C ARG A 113 3.47 25.03 13.73
N LEU A 114 2.32 24.66 14.30
CA LEU A 114 2.04 23.30 14.77
C LEU A 114 1.31 22.45 13.71
N GLY A 115 0.95 23.02 12.57
CA GLY A 115 0.26 22.31 11.48
C GLY A 115 -1.26 22.27 11.60
N PHE A 116 -1.86 23.14 12.42
CA PHE A 116 -3.32 23.29 12.49
C PHE A 116 -3.82 24.38 11.54
N SER A 117 -4.98 24.17 10.92
CA SER A 117 -5.66 25.17 10.08
C SER A 117 -6.68 26.01 10.85
N ARG A 118 -7.16 25.55 12.00
CA ARG A 118 -8.20 26.23 12.79
C ARG A 118 -7.81 26.39 14.26
N LEU A 119 -8.45 27.35 14.91
CA LEU A 119 -8.36 27.57 16.36
C LEU A 119 -9.58 26.97 17.04
N ALA A 120 -9.40 26.51 18.28
CA ALA A 120 -10.53 26.19 19.13
C ALA A 120 -11.27 27.47 19.56
N ASP A 121 -12.58 27.49 19.33
CA ASP A 121 -13.45 28.65 19.55
C ASP A 121 -13.81 28.82 21.03
N ASN A 122 -13.93 27.72 21.78
CA ASN A 122 -14.32 27.71 23.18
C ASN A 122 -13.31 26.94 24.04
N SER A 123 -12.84 27.56 25.13
CA SER A 123 -11.81 26.97 25.98
C SER A 123 -12.30 25.83 26.88
N LEU A 124 -13.58 25.81 27.27
CA LEU A 124 -14.18 24.70 28.03
C LEU A 124 -14.25 23.44 27.16
N ASP A 125 -14.70 23.63 25.92
CA ASP A 125 -14.80 22.58 24.92
C ASP A 125 -13.42 22.03 24.58
N ALA A 126 -12.48 22.88 24.16
CA ALA A 126 -11.12 22.50 23.72
C ALA A 126 -10.33 21.60 24.67
N VAL A 127 -10.61 21.68 25.98
CA VAL A 127 -9.94 20.87 27.02
C VAL A 127 -10.77 19.65 27.45
N GLY A 128 -12.09 19.70 27.27
CA GLY A 128 -13.03 18.65 27.65
C GLY A 128 -13.36 17.65 26.53
N ASP A 129 -13.32 18.09 25.26
CA ASP A 129 -13.75 17.31 24.11
C ASP A 129 -12.78 16.16 23.78
N ARG A 130 -13.32 15.05 23.26
CA ARG A 130 -12.55 13.94 22.68
C ARG A 130 -13.19 13.39 21.41
N ASP A 131 -14.04 14.18 20.78
CA ASP A 131 -14.78 13.79 19.58
C ASP A 131 -13.81 13.42 18.47
N PHE A 132 -12.72 14.17 18.31
CA PHE A 132 -11.66 13.86 17.34
C PHE A 132 -11.03 12.48 17.53
N ALA A 133 -10.87 12.02 18.77
CA ALA A 133 -10.33 10.69 19.07
C ALA A 133 -11.40 9.62 18.81
N LEU A 134 -12.66 9.89 19.15
CA LEU A 134 -13.78 8.98 18.88
C LEU A 134 -14.05 8.82 17.38
N GLU A 135 -13.96 9.89 16.59
CA GLU A 135 -14.08 9.88 15.13
C GLU A 135 -12.98 9.01 14.49
N TYR A 136 -11.73 9.15 14.93
CA TYR A 136 -10.64 8.28 14.47
C TYR A 136 -10.90 6.81 14.80
N LEU A 137 -11.32 6.50 16.02
CA LEU A 137 -11.64 5.13 16.42
C LEU A 137 -12.84 4.57 15.67
N SER A 138 -13.84 5.40 15.37
CA SER A 138 -15.03 5.00 14.60
C SER A 138 -14.68 4.72 13.13
N ALA A 139 -13.82 5.54 12.53
CA ALA A 139 -13.26 5.29 11.21
C ALA A 139 -12.46 3.97 11.18
N ALA A 140 -11.65 3.72 12.21
CA ALA A 140 -10.92 2.46 12.37
C ALA A 140 -11.84 1.24 12.55
N ALA A 141 -12.94 1.38 13.28
CA ALA A 141 -13.94 0.32 13.43
C ALA A 141 -14.63 -0.02 12.10
N ALA A 142 -14.93 0.98 11.26
CA ALA A 142 -15.46 0.74 9.92
C ALA A 142 -14.45 0.01 9.01
N LEU A 143 -13.20 0.48 8.98
CA LEU A 143 -12.11 -0.18 8.24
C LEU A 143 -11.92 -1.62 8.71
N ALA A 144 -11.97 -1.86 10.03
CA ALA A 144 -11.86 -3.18 10.63
C ALA A 144 -12.92 -4.16 10.11
N VAL A 145 -14.16 -3.70 9.92
CA VAL A 145 -15.25 -4.50 9.34
C VAL A 145 -14.98 -4.81 7.87
N HIS A 146 -14.46 -3.87 7.09
CA HIS A 146 -14.12 -4.13 5.68
C HIS A 146 -12.92 -5.09 5.54
N LEU A 147 -11.90 -4.94 6.39
CA LEU A 147 -10.77 -5.87 6.47
C LEU A 147 -11.23 -7.29 6.85
N SER A 148 -12.15 -7.42 7.83
CA SER A 148 -12.64 -8.73 8.25
C SER A 148 -13.47 -9.43 7.18
N ARG A 149 -14.26 -8.68 6.39
CA ARG A 149 -15.02 -9.22 5.26
C ARG A 149 -14.10 -9.79 4.17
N MET A 150 -13.09 -9.03 3.77
CA MET A 150 -12.07 -9.51 2.80
C MET A 150 -11.31 -10.72 3.36
N ALA A 151 -10.96 -10.67 4.64
CA ALA A 151 -10.26 -11.76 5.30
C ALA A 151 -11.09 -13.06 5.35
N GLU A 152 -12.39 -12.97 5.66
CA GLU A 152 -13.31 -14.12 5.65
C GLU A 152 -13.30 -14.81 4.28
N ASP A 153 -13.52 -14.02 3.22
CA ASP A 153 -13.49 -14.50 1.85
C ASP A 153 -12.15 -15.19 1.56
N LEU A 154 -11.02 -14.56 1.87
CA LEU A 154 -9.70 -15.13 1.61
C LEU A 154 -9.40 -16.40 2.41
N VAL A 155 -9.89 -16.50 3.65
CA VAL A 155 -9.80 -17.74 4.44
C VAL A 155 -10.58 -18.86 3.75
N LEU A 156 -11.80 -18.58 3.28
CA LEU A 156 -12.64 -19.55 2.55
C LEU A 156 -12.00 -19.93 1.21
N TRP A 157 -11.57 -18.95 0.41
CA TRP A 157 -10.96 -19.15 -0.90
C TRP A 157 -9.62 -19.90 -0.85
N CYS A 158 -8.88 -19.82 0.28
CA CYS A 158 -7.68 -20.60 0.51
C CYS A 158 -7.95 -22.03 1.02
N SER A 159 -9.15 -22.31 1.51
CA SER A 159 -9.50 -23.64 2.02
C SER A 159 -9.50 -24.68 0.88
N PRO A 160 -9.21 -25.97 1.16
CA PRO A 160 -9.23 -27.01 0.12
C PRO A 160 -10.60 -27.20 -0.56
N ALA A 161 -11.70 -26.87 0.12
CA ALA A 161 -13.05 -27.00 -0.42
C ALA A 161 -13.31 -26.03 -1.58
N PHE A 162 -12.82 -24.78 -1.46
CA PHE A 162 -12.88 -23.80 -2.55
C PHE A 162 -11.61 -23.84 -3.41
N GLY A 163 -10.46 -23.58 -2.80
CA GLY A 163 -9.15 -23.72 -3.43
C GLY A 163 -8.91 -22.73 -4.57
N TRP A 164 -9.54 -21.56 -4.52
CA TRP A 164 -9.33 -20.47 -5.48
C TRP A 164 -7.91 -19.93 -5.39
N PHE A 165 -7.38 -19.85 -4.17
CA PHE A 165 -5.99 -19.46 -3.90
C PHE A 165 -5.30 -20.53 -3.06
N GLY A 166 -3.96 -20.53 -3.09
CA GLY A 166 -3.17 -21.12 -2.01
C GLY A 166 -2.81 -20.06 -0.99
N ALA A 167 -2.81 -20.40 0.30
CA ALA A 167 -2.32 -19.50 1.33
C ALA A 167 -0.84 -19.17 1.03
N PRO A 168 -0.45 -17.88 0.99
CA PRO A 168 0.85 -17.47 0.48
C PRO A 168 1.98 -17.83 1.45
N ASP A 169 3.11 -18.31 0.91
CA ASP A 169 4.30 -18.60 1.70
C ASP A 169 4.84 -17.31 2.35
N GLY A 170 5.32 -17.40 3.60
CA GLY A 170 5.78 -16.25 4.39
C GLY A 170 4.66 -15.51 5.14
N PHE A 171 3.40 -15.74 4.79
CA PHE A 171 2.21 -15.21 5.47
C PHE A 171 1.26 -16.29 5.97
N SER A 172 1.68 -17.55 5.86
CA SER A 172 0.98 -18.75 6.31
C SER A 172 1.90 -19.60 7.17
N THR A 173 1.30 -20.32 8.12
CA THR A 173 1.99 -21.35 8.90
C THR A 173 1.76 -22.72 8.27
N GLY A 174 2.77 -23.59 8.39
CA GLY A 174 2.71 -24.99 7.97
C GLY A 174 2.54 -25.93 9.15
N SER A 175 1.99 -27.11 8.90
CA SER A 175 2.03 -28.22 9.85
C SER A 175 3.29 -29.06 9.62
N SER A 176 4.01 -29.39 10.69
CA SER A 176 5.12 -30.36 10.62
C SER A 176 4.65 -31.80 10.32
N LEU A 177 3.39 -32.12 10.63
CA LEU A 177 2.77 -33.42 10.36
C LEU A 177 2.12 -33.49 8.97
N LEU A 178 1.63 -32.36 8.46
CA LEU A 178 0.93 -32.26 7.18
C LEU A 178 1.63 -31.22 6.29
N PRO A 179 2.66 -31.62 5.52
CA PRO A 179 3.54 -30.68 4.80
C PRO A 179 2.81 -29.84 3.74
N GLN A 180 1.70 -30.33 3.19
CA GLN A 180 0.84 -29.62 2.24
C GLN A 180 -0.14 -28.64 2.90
N LYS A 181 -0.35 -28.74 4.22
CA LYS A 181 -1.32 -27.90 4.93
C LYS A 181 -0.70 -26.52 5.20
N ARG A 182 -1.32 -25.50 4.63
CA ARG A 182 -1.02 -24.09 4.88
C ARG A 182 -2.24 -23.42 5.52
N ASN A 183 -2.03 -22.70 6.62
CA ASN A 183 -3.08 -21.98 7.31
C ASN A 183 -3.05 -20.50 6.87
N PRO A 184 -4.20 -19.87 6.58
CA PRO A 184 -4.27 -18.45 6.21
C PRO A 184 -4.18 -17.51 7.44
N ASP A 185 -3.17 -17.69 8.29
CA ASP A 185 -3.09 -17.07 9.63
C ASP A 185 -3.19 -15.54 9.59
N LEU A 186 -2.56 -14.87 8.62
CA LEU A 186 -2.64 -13.41 8.53
C LEU A 186 -4.08 -12.92 8.33
N PHE A 187 -4.86 -13.61 7.50
CA PHE A 187 -6.27 -13.24 7.27
C PHE A 187 -7.11 -13.55 8.51
N GLU A 188 -6.85 -14.67 9.20
CA GLU A 188 -7.49 -14.97 10.48
C GLU A 188 -7.16 -13.92 11.55
N LEU A 189 -5.91 -13.45 11.61
CA LEU A 189 -5.47 -12.38 12.51
C LEU A 189 -6.14 -11.06 12.16
N ALA A 190 -6.25 -10.69 10.87
CA ALA A 190 -6.98 -9.49 10.45
C ALA A 190 -8.46 -9.56 10.89
N ARG A 191 -9.11 -10.71 10.70
CA ARG A 191 -10.47 -10.97 11.18
C ARG A 191 -10.57 -10.86 12.70
N GLY A 192 -9.65 -11.46 13.45
CA GLY A 192 -9.65 -11.39 14.92
C GLY A 192 -9.36 -9.99 15.47
N LYS A 193 -8.41 -9.25 14.86
CA LYS A 193 -8.10 -7.87 15.25
C LYS A 193 -9.24 -6.90 14.95
N SER A 194 -10.15 -7.23 14.05
CA SER A 194 -11.32 -6.38 13.80
C SER A 194 -12.16 -6.14 15.06
N GLY A 195 -12.37 -7.18 15.88
CA GLY A 195 -13.10 -7.05 17.14
C GLY A 195 -12.39 -6.13 18.14
N ARG A 196 -11.05 -6.14 18.17
CA ARG A 196 -10.24 -5.25 19.00
C ARG A 196 -10.45 -3.78 18.63
N LEU A 197 -10.41 -3.48 17.34
CA LEU A 197 -10.60 -2.12 16.81
C LEU A 197 -12.01 -1.58 17.08
N ILE A 198 -13.03 -2.43 16.87
CA ILE A 198 -14.43 -2.09 17.18
C ILE A 198 -14.60 -1.80 18.68
N ALA A 199 -14.02 -2.64 19.55
CA ALA A 199 -14.12 -2.47 21.00
C ALA A 199 -13.45 -1.18 21.49
N ASN A 200 -12.35 -0.73 20.86
CA ASN A 200 -11.69 0.53 21.23
C ASN A 200 -12.60 1.74 21.01
N ALA A 201 -13.36 1.78 19.91
CA ALA A 201 -14.35 2.85 19.66
C ALA A 201 -15.45 2.84 20.73
N GLN A 202 -16.00 1.66 21.05
CA GLN A 202 -17.02 1.51 22.09
C GLN A 202 -16.50 1.89 23.48
N ARG A 203 -15.27 1.49 23.82
CA ARG A 203 -14.60 1.84 25.09
C ARG A 203 -14.58 3.34 25.28
N LEU A 204 -14.08 4.10 24.29
CA LEU A 204 -14.01 5.55 24.41
C LEU A 204 -15.40 6.18 24.48
N ALA A 205 -16.35 5.76 23.64
CA ALA A 205 -17.72 6.28 23.69
C ALA A 205 -18.36 6.12 25.08
N ILE A 206 -18.14 4.98 25.74
CA ILE A 206 -18.64 4.71 27.09
C ILE A 206 -17.96 5.62 28.13
N VAL A 207 -16.64 5.84 28.02
CA VAL A 207 -15.92 6.76 28.90
C VAL A 207 -16.45 8.19 28.79
N LEU A 208 -16.74 8.65 27.56
CA LEU A 208 -17.19 10.03 27.32
C LEU A 208 -18.64 10.27 27.75
N LYS A 209 -19.48 9.22 27.79
CA LYS A 209 -20.90 9.35 28.04
C LYS A 209 -21.19 9.98 29.40
N GLY A 210 -21.84 11.14 29.38
CA GLY A 210 -22.37 11.79 30.58
C GLY A 210 -21.33 12.43 31.50
N LEU A 211 -20.09 12.65 31.01
CA LEU A 211 -19.11 13.42 31.76
C LEU A 211 -19.57 14.88 31.90
N PRO A 212 -19.42 15.51 33.09
CA PRO A 212 -19.66 16.94 33.25
C PRO A 212 -18.53 17.74 32.60
N SER A 213 -18.83 18.97 32.17
CA SER A 213 -17.80 19.90 31.71
C SER A 213 -16.79 20.22 32.85
N ALA A 214 -15.51 20.47 32.59
CA ALA A 214 -14.76 20.32 31.34
C ALA A 214 -13.77 19.16 31.46
N TYR A 215 -12.47 19.42 31.68
CA TYR A 215 -11.48 18.37 31.85
C TYR A 215 -11.79 17.51 33.09
N GLN A 216 -12.02 16.21 32.88
CA GLN A 216 -12.07 15.19 33.92
C GLN A 216 -10.88 14.24 33.79
N LYS A 217 -10.51 13.57 34.88
CA LYS A 217 -9.38 12.64 34.87
C LYS A 217 -9.65 11.40 34.01
N ASP A 218 -10.92 11.04 33.86
CA ASP A 218 -11.46 10.00 32.97
C ASP A 218 -10.96 10.16 31.53
N LEU A 219 -10.75 11.42 31.08
CA LEU A 219 -10.21 11.74 29.75
C LEU A 219 -8.74 11.32 29.56
N GLN A 220 -8.14 10.58 30.49
CA GLN A 220 -6.83 9.94 30.29
C GLN A 220 -6.94 8.56 29.64
N GLU A 221 -8.14 7.95 29.63
CA GLU A 221 -8.45 6.68 28.96
C GLU A 221 -8.49 6.80 27.42
N ASP A 222 -8.40 8.03 26.89
CA ASP A 222 -8.36 8.35 25.46
C ASP A 222 -7.17 7.71 24.73
N LYS A 223 -5.98 7.76 25.34
CA LYS A 223 -4.70 7.45 24.68
C LYS A 223 -4.52 5.98 24.39
N GLU A 224 -4.86 5.11 25.34
CA GLU A 224 -4.66 3.67 25.18
C GLU A 224 -5.44 3.13 23.98
N ALA A 225 -6.71 3.51 23.86
CA ALA A 225 -7.56 3.09 22.75
C ALA A 225 -7.03 3.62 21.40
N VAL A 226 -6.60 4.88 21.34
CA VAL A 226 -6.05 5.52 20.13
C VAL A 226 -4.72 4.87 19.72
N PHE A 227 -3.80 4.67 20.66
CA PHE A 227 -2.48 4.09 20.38
C PHE A 227 -2.59 2.62 19.99
N ASP A 228 -3.38 1.84 20.72
CA ASP A 228 -3.61 0.43 20.40
C ASP A 228 -4.21 0.24 19.00
N THR A 229 -5.14 1.13 18.63
CA THR A 229 -5.73 1.17 17.29
C THR A 229 -4.70 1.51 16.23
N GLY A 230 -3.89 2.55 16.46
CA GLY A 230 -2.80 2.94 15.56
C GLY A 230 -1.79 1.81 15.32
N ASP A 231 -1.29 1.18 16.39
CA ASP A 231 -0.31 0.10 16.30
C ASP A 231 -0.88 -1.14 15.60
N THR A 232 -2.15 -1.46 15.88
CA THR A 232 -2.85 -2.59 15.24
C THR A 232 -3.03 -2.34 13.75
N LEU A 233 -3.51 -1.15 13.35
CA LEU A 233 -3.69 -0.80 11.94
C LEU A 233 -2.36 -0.76 11.19
N ALA A 234 -1.32 -0.14 11.77
CA ALA A 234 0.01 -0.10 11.17
C ALA A 234 0.56 -1.50 10.91
N THR A 235 0.38 -2.43 11.86
CA THR A 235 0.81 -3.82 11.72
C THR A 235 0.06 -4.55 10.60
N LEU A 236 -1.28 -4.42 10.56
CA LEU A 236 -2.10 -5.08 9.55
C LEU A 236 -1.82 -4.51 8.15
N LEU A 237 -1.80 -3.19 8.00
CA LEU A 237 -1.60 -2.51 6.72
C LEU A 237 -0.16 -2.65 6.19
N ALA A 238 0.82 -2.94 7.04
CA ALA A 238 2.17 -3.30 6.59
C ALA A 238 2.25 -4.73 6.00
N ALA A 239 1.44 -5.67 6.49
CA ALA A 239 1.53 -7.08 6.12
C ALA A 239 0.57 -7.48 4.97
N LEU A 240 -0.67 -6.96 4.99
CA LEU A 240 -1.73 -7.36 4.07
C LEU A 240 -1.41 -7.11 2.59
N PRO A 241 -0.83 -5.96 2.16
CA PRO A 241 -0.55 -5.72 0.75
C PRO A 241 0.36 -6.78 0.12
N ALA A 242 1.42 -7.18 0.85
CA ALA A 242 2.36 -8.19 0.39
C ALA A 242 1.72 -9.58 0.34
N ALA A 243 0.91 -9.94 1.34
CA ALA A 243 0.17 -11.20 1.33
C ALA A 243 -0.84 -11.29 0.18
N ILE A 244 -1.59 -10.21 -0.07
CA ILE A 244 -2.53 -10.15 -1.20
C ILE A 244 -1.80 -10.28 -2.52
N THR A 245 -0.68 -9.56 -2.70
CA THR A 245 0.14 -9.66 -3.93
C THR A 245 0.67 -11.07 -4.17
N ALA A 246 0.96 -11.81 -3.10
CA ALA A 246 1.48 -13.18 -3.18
C ALA A 246 0.41 -14.25 -3.51
N LEU A 247 -0.89 -13.92 -3.43
CA LEU A 247 -1.95 -14.87 -3.77
C LEU A 247 -1.91 -15.24 -5.26
N LYS A 248 -1.93 -16.54 -5.55
CA LYS A 248 -1.94 -17.07 -6.92
C LYS A 248 -3.28 -17.74 -7.21
N PRO A 249 -4.06 -17.23 -8.18
CA PRO A 249 -5.33 -17.85 -8.56
C PRO A 249 -5.09 -19.24 -9.17
N ARG A 250 -6.01 -20.18 -8.92
CA ARG A 250 -6.05 -21.51 -9.53
C ARG A 250 -7.20 -21.56 -10.55
N PRO A 251 -6.93 -21.31 -11.85
CA PRO A 251 -7.98 -21.11 -12.84
C PRO A 251 -8.94 -22.28 -12.97
N GLU A 252 -8.45 -23.51 -12.88
CA GLU A 252 -9.29 -24.72 -12.96
C GLU A 252 -10.31 -24.80 -11.83
N ARG A 253 -9.90 -24.47 -10.60
CA ARG A 253 -10.79 -24.46 -9.41
C ARG A 253 -11.84 -23.36 -9.49
N MET A 254 -11.46 -22.21 -10.06
CA MET A 254 -12.35 -21.08 -10.30
C MET A 254 -13.37 -21.39 -11.40
N ALA A 255 -12.92 -21.94 -12.53
CA ALA A 255 -13.80 -22.34 -13.64
C ALA A 255 -14.81 -23.41 -13.22
N ALA A 256 -14.42 -24.34 -12.34
CA ALA A 256 -15.32 -25.36 -11.80
C ALA A 256 -16.50 -24.80 -10.98
N THR A 257 -16.46 -23.51 -10.58
CA THR A 257 -17.61 -22.86 -9.91
C THR A 257 -18.70 -22.43 -10.88
N LEU A 258 -18.41 -22.38 -12.18
CA LEU A 258 -19.31 -21.90 -13.23
C LEU A 258 -20.16 -23.06 -13.77
N THR A 259 -21.21 -23.43 -13.05
CA THR A 259 -22.12 -24.50 -13.47
C THR A 259 -23.18 -23.97 -14.45
N PRO A 260 -23.76 -24.84 -15.30
CA PRO A 260 -24.87 -24.46 -16.19
C PRO A 260 -26.07 -23.87 -15.45
N ASP A 261 -26.31 -24.31 -14.20
CA ASP A 261 -27.38 -23.79 -13.34
C ASP A 261 -27.33 -22.29 -13.10
N LEU A 262 -26.11 -21.70 -13.09
CA LEU A 262 -25.94 -20.25 -12.92
C LEU A 262 -26.55 -19.45 -14.08
N LEU A 263 -26.79 -20.10 -15.23
CA LEU A 263 -27.33 -19.49 -16.43
C LEU A 263 -28.86 -19.63 -16.54
N ALA A 264 -29.53 -20.26 -15.56
CA ALA A 264 -30.99 -20.38 -15.54
C ALA A 264 -31.68 -19.01 -15.58
N VAL A 265 -31.17 -18.07 -14.80
CA VAL A 265 -31.67 -16.69 -14.77
C VAL A 265 -31.51 -16.00 -16.13
N GLU A 266 -30.44 -16.31 -16.86
CA GLU A 266 -30.20 -15.75 -18.19
C GLU A 266 -31.24 -16.22 -19.21
N LEU A 267 -31.70 -17.46 -19.09
CA LEU A 267 -32.80 -17.96 -19.91
C LEU A 267 -34.10 -17.23 -19.58
N ALA A 268 -34.40 -17.02 -18.29
CA ALA A 268 -35.59 -16.28 -17.87
C ALA A 268 -35.56 -14.83 -18.39
N ASP A 269 -34.43 -14.13 -18.24
CA ASP A 269 -34.25 -12.76 -18.72
C ASP A 269 -34.38 -12.66 -20.25
N ALA A 270 -33.89 -13.66 -20.98
CA ALA A 270 -34.07 -13.71 -22.44
C ALA A 270 -35.55 -13.85 -22.85
N LEU A 271 -36.35 -14.65 -22.12
CA LEU A 271 -37.79 -14.75 -22.37
C LEU A 271 -38.50 -13.43 -22.06
N VAL A 272 -38.10 -12.75 -20.99
CA VAL A 272 -38.66 -11.44 -20.62
C VAL A 272 -38.36 -10.38 -21.67
N ALA A 273 -37.14 -10.37 -22.21
CA ALA A 273 -36.76 -9.47 -23.30
C ALA A 273 -37.61 -9.68 -24.58
N GLU A 274 -38.18 -10.86 -24.77
CA GLU A 274 -39.08 -11.21 -25.88
C GLU A 274 -40.57 -10.99 -25.56
N GLY A 275 -40.88 -10.43 -24.39
CA GLY A 275 -42.25 -10.05 -23.99
C GLY A 275 -42.98 -11.06 -23.12
N VAL A 276 -42.34 -12.17 -22.71
CA VAL A 276 -42.95 -13.11 -21.75
C VAL A 276 -42.97 -12.46 -20.36
N PRO A 277 -44.11 -12.42 -19.65
CA PRO A 277 -44.16 -11.90 -18.29
C PRO A 277 -43.17 -12.63 -17.37
N PHE A 278 -42.44 -11.88 -16.53
CA PHE A 278 -41.38 -12.44 -15.67
C PHE A 278 -41.81 -13.67 -14.86
N ARG A 279 -43.00 -13.64 -14.26
CA ARG A 279 -43.53 -14.78 -13.48
C ARG A 279 -43.70 -16.04 -14.34
N GLU A 280 -44.12 -15.88 -15.59
CA GLU A 280 -44.31 -16.99 -16.54
C GLU A 280 -42.96 -17.52 -17.04
N ALA A 281 -42.03 -16.62 -17.39
CA ALA A 281 -40.67 -16.97 -17.77
C ALA A 281 -39.96 -17.75 -16.66
N HIS A 282 -39.96 -17.23 -15.43
CA HIS A 282 -39.35 -17.88 -14.27
C HIS A 282 -40.00 -19.23 -13.96
N ALA A 283 -41.33 -19.33 -14.01
CA ALA A 283 -42.02 -20.60 -13.80
C ALA A 283 -41.70 -21.64 -14.88
N ALA A 284 -41.58 -21.22 -16.15
CA ALA A 284 -41.21 -22.10 -17.25
C ALA A 284 -39.77 -22.63 -17.07
N VAL A 285 -38.82 -21.75 -16.76
CA VAL A 285 -37.42 -22.12 -16.50
C VAL A 285 -37.33 -23.08 -15.30
N GLY A 286 -38.07 -22.80 -14.22
CA GLY A 286 -38.12 -23.69 -13.06
C GLY A 286 -38.63 -25.10 -13.40
N ARG A 287 -39.65 -25.22 -14.27
CA ARG A 287 -40.11 -26.53 -14.75
C ARG A 287 -39.06 -27.26 -15.59
N LEU A 288 -38.31 -26.54 -16.43
CA LEU A 288 -37.24 -27.11 -17.24
C LEU A 288 -36.12 -27.68 -16.35
N TRP A 289 -35.66 -26.92 -15.35
CA TRP A 289 -34.63 -27.37 -14.43
C TRP A 289 -35.11 -28.54 -13.55
N ALA A 290 -36.34 -28.50 -13.06
CA ALA A 290 -36.91 -29.62 -12.29
C ALA A 290 -37.02 -30.91 -13.12
N ALA A 291 -37.38 -30.81 -14.41
CA ALA A 291 -37.41 -31.97 -15.30
C ALA A 291 -36.00 -32.54 -15.55
N ALA A 292 -35.02 -31.66 -15.74
CA ALA A 292 -33.62 -32.03 -15.97
C ALA A 292 -33.02 -32.73 -14.73
N GLU A 293 -33.25 -32.16 -13.54
CA GLU A 293 -32.86 -32.73 -12.26
C GLU A 293 -33.50 -34.11 -12.04
N SER A 294 -34.81 -34.26 -12.30
CA SER A 294 -35.50 -35.55 -12.18
C SER A 294 -34.96 -36.62 -13.13
N ALA A 295 -34.39 -36.22 -14.27
CA ALA A 295 -33.78 -37.11 -15.24
C ALA A 295 -32.28 -37.33 -15.01
N GLY A 296 -31.66 -36.60 -14.07
CA GLY A 296 -30.22 -36.65 -13.80
C GLY A 296 -29.36 -36.15 -14.95
N VAL A 297 -29.88 -35.21 -15.76
CA VAL A 297 -29.19 -34.64 -16.93
C VAL A 297 -29.22 -33.11 -16.88
N GLU A 298 -28.36 -32.48 -17.68
CA GLU A 298 -28.39 -31.03 -17.88
C GLU A 298 -29.66 -30.60 -18.66
N PRO A 299 -30.19 -29.38 -18.47
CA PRO A 299 -31.36 -28.89 -19.20
C PRO A 299 -31.26 -29.04 -20.72
N ALA A 300 -30.07 -28.82 -21.30
CA ALA A 300 -29.84 -28.95 -22.73
C ALA A 300 -29.84 -30.42 -23.23
N ALA A 301 -29.64 -31.40 -22.34
CA ALA A 301 -29.60 -32.82 -22.67
C ALA A 301 -30.98 -33.49 -22.64
N LEU A 302 -32.02 -32.81 -22.14
CA LEU A 302 -33.39 -33.29 -22.27
C LEU A 302 -33.80 -33.38 -23.75
N PRO A 303 -34.54 -34.44 -24.17
CA PRO A 303 -35.06 -34.54 -25.52
C PRO A 303 -35.81 -33.28 -25.93
N GLU A 304 -35.58 -32.79 -27.15
CA GLU A 304 -36.17 -31.54 -27.62
C GLU A 304 -37.71 -31.55 -27.52
N SER A 305 -38.33 -32.69 -27.83
CA SER A 305 -39.78 -32.88 -27.66
C SER A 305 -40.27 -32.65 -26.23
N GLU A 306 -39.48 -33.05 -25.23
CA GLU A 306 -39.83 -32.87 -23.80
C GLU A 306 -39.64 -31.41 -23.39
N ARG A 307 -38.57 -30.76 -23.85
CA ARG A 307 -38.35 -29.32 -23.62
C ARG A 307 -39.44 -28.46 -24.22
N LEU A 308 -39.80 -28.70 -25.49
CA LEU A 308 -40.83 -27.94 -26.20
C LEU A 308 -42.23 -28.14 -25.59
N ALA A 309 -42.48 -29.30 -24.96
CA ALA A 309 -43.71 -29.53 -24.21
C ALA A 309 -43.82 -28.65 -22.94
N LEU A 310 -42.69 -28.23 -22.35
CA LEU A 310 -42.66 -27.33 -21.18
C LEU A 310 -42.81 -25.86 -21.57
N SER A 311 -42.24 -25.47 -22.71
CA SER A 311 -42.35 -24.15 -23.32
C SER A 311 -41.85 -24.18 -24.77
N PRO A 312 -42.54 -23.51 -25.72
CA PRO A 312 -42.07 -23.41 -27.11
C PRO A 312 -40.73 -22.68 -27.26
N HIS A 313 -40.28 -21.99 -26.21
CA HIS A 313 -39.04 -21.23 -26.20
C HIS A 313 -37.79 -22.06 -25.91
N PHE A 314 -37.90 -23.32 -25.47
CA PHE A 314 -36.76 -24.15 -25.05
C PHE A 314 -36.09 -24.93 -26.20
N THR A 315 -35.77 -24.22 -27.27
CA THR A 315 -35.10 -24.77 -28.46
C THR A 315 -33.61 -25.07 -28.19
N ASP A 316 -33.03 -25.95 -29.01
CA ASP A 316 -31.58 -26.22 -29.00
C ASP A 316 -30.76 -24.95 -29.17
N ALA A 317 -31.12 -24.11 -30.15
CA ALA A 317 -30.41 -22.87 -30.41
C ALA A 317 -30.39 -21.93 -29.19
N ARG A 318 -31.49 -21.86 -28.42
CA ARG A 318 -31.56 -20.98 -27.25
C ARG A 318 -30.73 -21.49 -26.08
N LEU A 319 -30.80 -22.79 -25.80
CA LEU A 319 -30.03 -23.39 -24.71
C LEU A 319 -28.53 -23.41 -25.04
N ALA A 320 -28.16 -23.61 -26.31
CA ALA A 320 -26.78 -23.49 -26.78
C ALA A 320 -26.23 -22.06 -26.73
N ALA A 321 -27.10 -21.03 -26.74
CA ALA A 321 -26.70 -19.63 -26.64
C ALA A 321 -26.47 -19.17 -25.18
N LEU A 322 -26.78 -20.00 -24.18
CA LEU A 322 -26.47 -19.71 -22.78
C LEU A 322 -24.97 -19.89 -22.55
N SER A 323 -24.28 -18.78 -22.31
CA SER A 323 -22.86 -18.81 -21.93
C SER A 323 -22.54 -17.78 -20.86
N VAL A 324 -21.44 -18.02 -20.15
CA VAL A 324 -20.89 -17.08 -19.15
C VAL A 324 -20.52 -15.75 -19.81
N GLU A 325 -19.96 -15.79 -21.01
CA GLU A 325 -19.58 -14.60 -21.78
C GLU A 325 -20.81 -13.76 -22.13
N ALA A 326 -21.90 -14.39 -22.57
CA ALA A 326 -23.16 -13.69 -22.87
C ALA A 326 -23.77 -13.09 -21.60
N ALA A 327 -23.72 -13.81 -20.47
CA ALA A 327 -24.20 -13.31 -19.17
C ALA A 327 -23.42 -12.08 -18.71
N LEU A 328 -22.10 -12.08 -18.88
CA LEU A 328 -21.25 -10.93 -18.56
C LEU A 328 -21.48 -9.75 -19.51
N ALA A 329 -21.62 -10.01 -20.82
CA ALA A 329 -21.87 -8.98 -21.82
C ALA A 329 -23.19 -8.22 -21.56
N ARG A 330 -24.25 -8.90 -21.08
CA ARG A 330 -25.49 -8.24 -20.66
C ARG A 330 -25.32 -7.28 -19.48
N ARG A 331 -24.28 -7.49 -18.66
CA ARG A 331 -23.95 -6.68 -17.48
C ARG A 331 -22.82 -5.69 -17.76
N ASP A 332 -22.62 -5.31 -19.02
CA ASP A 332 -21.53 -4.42 -19.45
C ASP A 332 -21.89 -2.93 -19.39
N HIS A 333 -22.38 -2.52 -18.22
CA HIS A 333 -22.71 -1.14 -17.88
C HIS A 333 -22.46 -0.94 -16.39
N LEU A 334 -22.08 0.26 -15.93
CA LEU A 334 -21.88 0.52 -14.50
C LEU A 334 -23.20 0.31 -13.72
N PRO A 335 -23.18 -0.32 -12.53
CA PRO A 335 -22.02 -0.84 -11.78
C PRO A 335 -21.69 -2.33 -12.06
N GLY A 336 -22.14 -2.89 -13.18
CA GLY A 336 -22.13 -4.31 -13.50
C GLY A 336 -20.75 -4.95 -13.69
N ALA A 337 -20.77 -6.28 -13.79
CA ALA A 337 -19.59 -7.15 -13.83
C ALA A 337 -19.08 -7.47 -15.24
N GLY A 338 -19.64 -6.83 -16.29
CA GLY A 338 -19.22 -7.04 -17.67
C GLY A 338 -17.81 -6.47 -17.95
N PRO A 339 -17.14 -6.94 -19.02
CA PRO A 339 -15.73 -6.61 -19.28
C PRO A 339 -15.41 -5.11 -19.43
N GLY A 340 -16.23 -4.37 -20.17
CA GLY A 340 -16.10 -2.92 -20.34
C GLY A 340 -16.37 -2.14 -19.04
N SER A 341 -17.42 -2.49 -18.30
CA SER A 341 -17.75 -1.90 -16.99
C SER A 341 -16.61 -2.11 -15.99
N VAL A 342 -16.08 -3.34 -15.92
CA VAL A 342 -14.96 -3.66 -15.02
C VAL A 342 -13.67 -2.98 -15.46
N ALA A 343 -13.42 -2.86 -16.77
CA ALA A 343 -12.29 -2.08 -17.28
C ALA A 343 -12.39 -0.59 -16.90
N GLN A 344 -13.58 0.00 -16.96
CA GLN A 344 -13.81 1.39 -16.50
C GLN A 344 -13.57 1.54 -15.00
N GLN A 345 -14.07 0.60 -14.18
CA GLN A 345 -13.83 0.59 -12.74
C GLN A 345 -12.32 0.48 -12.45
N LEU A 346 -11.62 -0.46 -13.10
CA LEU A 346 -10.19 -0.65 -12.95
C LEU A 346 -9.41 0.61 -13.30
N ALA A 347 -9.74 1.25 -14.43
CA ALA A 347 -9.10 2.49 -14.89
C ALA A 347 -9.30 3.65 -13.89
N ARG A 348 -10.51 3.78 -13.31
CA ARG A 348 -10.79 4.80 -12.27
C ARG A 348 -9.86 4.62 -11.07
N HIS A 349 -9.78 3.40 -10.56
CA HIS A 349 -8.96 3.10 -9.39
C HIS A 349 -7.47 3.24 -9.68
N GLN A 350 -7.04 2.85 -10.88
CA GLN A 350 -5.67 3.06 -11.36
C GLN A 350 -5.29 4.54 -11.38
N GLY A 351 -6.14 5.39 -11.97
CA GLY A 351 -5.95 6.84 -11.97
C GLY A 351 -5.92 7.44 -10.56
N ARG A 352 -6.85 7.04 -9.68
CA ARG A 352 -6.91 7.53 -8.29
C ARG A 352 -5.64 7.19 -7.49
N LEU A 353 -5.07 6.01 -7.72
CA LEU A 353 -3.94 5.49 -6.96
C LEU A 353 -2.57 5.79 -7.59
N GLY A 354 -2.54 6.54 -8.71
CA GLY A 354 -1.30 6.83 -9.45
C GLY A 354 -0.68 5.58 -10.09
N LEU A 355 -1.49 4.53 -10.31
CA LEU A 355 -1.08 3.35 -11.06
C LEU A 355 -1.35 3.66 -12.53
N GLY A 356 -0.31 4.01 -13.30
CA GLY A 356 -0.47 4.31 -14.73
C GLY A 356 -1.13 3.15 -15.50
N PRO A 357 -1.65 3.41 -16.72
CA PRO A 357 -1.89 2.32 -17.68
C PRO A 357 -0.60 1.49 -17.77
N ALA A 358 -0.70 0.19 -18.09
CA ALA A 358 0.52 -0.59 -18.26
C ALA A 358 1.22 0.00 -19.47
N VAL A 359 2.17 0.88 -19.20
CA VAL A 359 3.38 0.85 -19.96
C VAL A 359 3.95 -0.51 -19.56
N VAL A 360 3.76 -1.51 -20.43
CA VAL A 360 4.86 -2.45 -20.63
C VAL A 360 6.00 -1.51 -20.98
N LEU A 361 6.82 -1.18 -19.99
CA LEU A 361 8.03 -0.41 -20.23
C LEU A 361 8.86 -1.35 -21.09
N ALA A 362 8.75 -1.15 -22.41
CA ALA A 362 9.85 -1.38 -23.31
C ALA A 362 10.94 -0.41 -22.85
N HIS A 363 11.60 -0.75 -21.74
CA HIS A 363 12.88 -0.17 -21.43
C HIS A 363 13.78 -0.51 -22.62
N PRO A 364 14.65 0.40 -23.06
CA PRO A 364 15.80 -0.02 -23.83
C PRO A 364 16.56 -1.01 -22.95
N VAL A 365 16.36 -2.31 -23.20
CA VAL A 365 17.10 -3.37 -22.55
C VAL A 365 18.53 -3.19 -23.02
N VAL A 366 19.40 -2.73 -22.12
CA VAL A 366 20.81 -3.04 -22.24
C VAL A 366 20.88 -4.54 -22.04
N GLU A 367 21.36 -5.29 -23.03
CA GLU A 367 21.61 -6.72 -22.86
C GLU A 367 22.42 -6.92 -21.59
N ALA A 368 21.79 -7.51 -20.56
CA ALA A 368 22.44 -7.76 -19.29
C ALA A 368 23.61 -8.70 -19.55
N SER A 369 24.83 -8.19 -19.43
CA SER A 369 26.05 -8.98 -19.59
C SER A 369 26.29 -9.84 -18.35
N GLY A 370 25.41 -10.81 -18.10
CA GLY A 370 25.49 -11.75 -16.98
C GLY A 370 25.22 -11.11 -15.61
N GLY A 371 24.63 -11.88 -14.69
CA GLY A 371 24.32 -11.41 -13.33
C GLY A 371 25.54 -10.90 -12.56
N LEU A 372 25.30 -10.32 -11.36
CA LEU A 372 26.35 -9.74 -10.51
C LEU A 372 27.62 -10.60 -10.52
N PRO A 373 28.80 -10.02 -10.83
CA PRO A 373 30.04 -10.78 -10.85
C PRO A 373 30.21 -11.51 -9.50
N ALA A 374 30.72 -12.74 -9.56
CA ALA A 374 31.05 -13.52 -8.37
C ALA A 374 31.87 -12.65 -7.39
N PRO A 375 31.72 -12.79 -6.06
CA PRO A 375 32.35 -11.92 -5.08
C PRO A 375 33.88 -11.96 -5.21
N GLY A 376 34.41 -11.06 -6.04
CA GLY A 376 35.84 -10.89 -6.28
C GLY A 376 36.43 -9.96 -5.23
N VAL A 377 37.66 -10.29 -4.80
CA VAL A 377 38.47 -9.42 -3.95
C VAL A 377 39.31 -8.53 -4.87
N THR A 378 39.09 -7.21 -4.84
CA THR A 378 39.83 -6.26 -5.68
C THR A 378 40.91 -5.56 -4.84
N PRO A 379 42.21 -5.78 -5.09
CA PRO A 379 43.28 -5.09 -4.37
C PRO A 379 43.36 -3.61 -4.78
N LEU A 380 43.46 -2.70 -3.81
CA LEU A 380 43.57 -1.25 -4.02
C LEU A 380 44.96 -0.67 -3.71
N GLY A 381 45.89 -1.49 -3.19
CA GLY A 381 47.20 -1.04 -2.68
C GLY A 381 47.24 -0.93 -1.15
N ASP A 382 48.43 -0.78 -0.57
CA ASP A 382 48.67 -0.61 0.89
C ASP A 382 48.02 -1.67 1.81
N GLY A 383 47.90 -2.91 1.31
CA GLY A 383 47.25 -4.00 2.02
C GLY A 383 45.73 -3.88 2.13
N THR A 384 45.11 -3.01 1.32
CA THR A 384 43.65 -2.80 1.28
C THR A 384 43.01 -3.55 0.11
N THR A 385 41.87 -4.17 0.37
CA THR A 385 41.08 -4.92 -0.62
C THR A 385 39.61 -4.54 -0.54
N LEU A 386 38.94 -4.43 -1.69
CA LEU A 386 37.48 -4.33 -1.77
C LEU A 386 36.86 -5.71 -1.90
N ARG A 387 35.80 -5.96 -1.14
CA ARG A 387 34.98 -7.17 -1.27
C ARG A 387 33.55 -6.92 -0.84
N ARG A 388 32.67 -7.88 -1.14
CA ARG A 388 31.32 -7.91 -0.59
C ARG A 388 31.34 -8.01 0.93
N ALA A 389 30.40 -7.33 1.58
CA ALA A 389 30.17 -7.45 3.01
C ALA A 389 29.62 -8.84 3.36
N ARG A 390 29.95 -9.30 4.57
CA ARG A 390 29.52 -10.53 5.22
C ARG A 390 28.72 -10.17 6.46
N LEU A 391 27.95 -11.11 6.97
CA LEU A 391 27.19 -10.92 8.23
C LEU A 391 28.10 -10.51 9.40
N THR A 392 29.34 -10.99 9.41
CA THR A 392 30.35 -10.65 10.43
C THR A 392 30.86 -9.21 10.34
N ASP A 393 30.67 -8.52 9.21
CA ASP A 393 31.15 -7.14 9.02
C ASP A 393 30.13 -6.10 9.53
N VAL A 394 28.88 -6.49 9.78
CA VAL A 394 27.79 -5.58 10.17
C VAL A 394 28.13 -4.71 11.39
N PRO A 395 28.74 -5.23 12.47
CA PRO A 395 29.15 -4.38 13.60
C PRO A 395 30.17 -3.30 13.21
N ALA A 396 31.14 -3.62 12.34
CA ALA A 396 32.15 -2.67 11.87
C ALA A 396 31.54 -1.62 10.93
N ILE A 397 30.61 -2.03 10.06
CA ILE A 397 29.83 -1.13 9.20
C ILE A 397 29.01 -0.16 10.05
N ALA A 398 28.32 -0.65 11.09
CA ALA A 398 27.53 0.18 12.01
C ALA A 398 28.42 1.19 12.73
N GLY A 399 29.61 0.77 13.20
CA GLY A 399 30.60 1.64 13.84
C GLY A 399 31.10 2.75 12.92
N LEU A 400 31.44 2.41 11.67
CA LEU A 400 31.84 3.41 10.66
C LEU A 400 30.71 4.40 10.36
N MET A 401 29.48 3.93 10.24
CA MET A 401 28.32 4.80 9.95
C MET A 401 27.98 5.74 11.11
N ALA A 402 28.18 5.32 12.36
CA ALA A 402 27.76 6.07 13.55
C ALA A 402 28.36 7.49 13.58
N GLU A 403 29.62 7.66 13.20
CA GLU A 403 30.29 8.96 13.16
C GLU A 403 29.64 9.91 12.14
N TYR A 404 29.35 9.41 10.94
CA TYR A 404 28.68 10.19 9.89
C TYR A 404 27.21 10.49 10.22
N VAL A 405 26.54 9.59 10.93
CA VAL A 405 25.18 9.83 11.44
C VAL A 405 25.19 10.93 12.49
N MET A 406 26.16 10.95 13.41
CA MET A 406 26.32 12.03 14.40
C MET A 406 26.60 13.38 13.75
N GLN A 407 27.36 13.41 12.66
CA GLN A 407 27.63 14.62 11.87
C GLN A 407 26.44 15.04 10.99
N GLY A 408 25.38 14.23 10.94
CA GLY A 408 24.20 14.49 10.11
C GLY A 408 24.44 14.29 8.60
N LEU A 409 25.53 13.63 8.23
CA LEU A 409 25.90 13.30 6.84
C LEU A 409 25.25 12.00 6.34
N LEU A 410 24.92 11.08 7.25
CA LEU A 410 24.14 9.87 6.96
C LEU A 410 22.89 9.81 7.83
N LEU A 411 21.85 9.14 7.33
CA LEU A 411 20.65 8.85 8.12
C LEU A 411 20.90 7.68 9.09
N PRO A 412 20.37 7.74 10.33
CA PRO A 412 20.50 6.63 11.28
C PRO A 412 19.80 5.38 10.75
N ARG A 413 20.43 4.22 10.94
CA ARG A 413 19.83 2.91 10.62
C ARG A 413 19.94 1.95 11.79
N PRO A 414 18.86 1.23 12.14
CA PRO A 414 18.94 0.15 13.11
C PRO A 414 19.92 -0.93 12.63
N VAL A 415 20.65 -1.53 13.57
CA VAL A 415 21.57 -2.64 13.27
C VAL A 415 20.83 -3.82 12.61
N SER A 416 19.57 -4.05 12.96
CA SER A 416 18.71 -5.06 12.32
C SER A 416 18.50 -4.80 10.83
N GLU A 417 18.36 -3.55 10.41
CA GLU A 417 18.26 -3.19 8.98
C GLU A 417 19.57 -3.50 8.26
N LEU A 418 20.73 -3.22 8.88
CA LEU A 418 22.03 -3.54 8.31
C LEU A 418 22.23 -5.05 8.08
N TYR A 419 21.72 -5.90 8.97
CA TYR A 419 21.71 -7.35 8.75
C TYR A 419 20.83 -7.77 7.56
N GLN A 420 19.68 -7.12 7.36
CA GLN A 420 18.78 -7.42 6.24
C GLN A 420 19.36 -6.98 4.89
N CYS A 421 20.06 -5.84 4.86
CA CYS A 421 20.61 -5.26 3.63
C CYS A 421 22.12 -5.49 3.44
N VAL A 422 22.76 -6.36 4.21
CA VAL A 422 24.22 -6.61 4.14
C VAL A 422 24.71 -6.94 2.72
N ARG A 423 23.86 -7.56 1.89
CA ARG A 423 24.19 -7.90 0.50
C ARG A 423 24.33 -6.68 -0.42
N GLU A 424 23.76 -5.54 -0.04
CA GLU A 424 23.90 -4.26 -0.74
C GLU A 424 25.30 -3.65 -0.54
N PHE A 425 26.07 -4.12 0.46
CA PHE A 425 27.32 -3.48 0.88
C PHE A 425 28.57 -4.06 0.20
N VAL A 426 29.47 -3.14 -0.15
CA VAL A 426 30.89 -3.37 -0.44
C VAL A 426 31.70 -2.73 0.67
N VAL A 427 32.73 -3.44 1.14
CA VAL A 427 33.62 -2.98 2.21
C VAL A 427 35.06 -2.93 1.72
N ALA A 428 35.82 -1.96 2.23
CA ALA A 428 37.27 -1.92 2.12
C ALA A 428 37.88 -2.51 3.40
N GLU A 429 38.57 -3.62 3.24
CA GLU A 429 39.28 -4.35 4.28
C GLU A 429 40.78 -4.08 4.16
N ARG A 430 41.43 -3.64 5.25
CA ARG A 430 42.86 -3.42 5.32
C ARG A 430 43.53 -4.40 6.28
N ARG A 431 44.62 -5.05 5.86
CA ARG A 431 45.44 -5.89 6.75
C ARG A 431 46.13 -5.03 7.80
N VAL A 432 46.09 -5.48 9.04
CA VAL A 432 46.79 -4.83 10.16
C VAL A 432 48.30 -5.12 10.04
N PRO A 433 49.18 -4.11 10.03
CA PRO A 433 50.62 -4.34 10.02
C PRO A 433 51.07 -5.12 11.27
N GLY A 434 51.62 -6.32 11.09
CA GLY A 434 52.19 -7.12 12.18
C GLY A 434 51.19 -8.00 12.96
N GLY A 435 49.97 -8.22 12.46
CA GLY A 435 49.01 -9.16 13.06
C GLY A 435 48.18 -9.94 12.02
N ASP A 436 47.49 -10.99 12.45
CA ASP A 436 46.67 -11.87 11.59
C ASP A 436 45.25 -11.34 11.32
N GLY A 437 45.00 -10.06 11.62
CA GLY A 437 43.68 -9.43 11.53
C GLY A 437 43.53 -8.51 10.31
N ALA A 438 42.29 -8.35 9.86
CA ALA A 438 41.93 -7.37 8.85
C ALA A 438 40.78 -6.50 9.35
N GLU A 439 40.88 -5.19 9.12
CA GLU A 439 39.96 -4.20 9.64
C GLU A 439 39.15 -3.56 8.50
N ILE A 440 37.85 -3.33 8.74
CA ILE A 440 37.02 -2.61 7.80
C ILE A 440 37.25 -1.11 7.97
N VAL A 441 37.81 -0.47 6.94
CA VAL A 441 38.21 0.95 6.96
C VAL A 441 37.29 1.83 6.11
N ALA A 442 36.44 1.24 5.27
CA ALA A 442 35.40 1.96 4.52
C ALA A 442 34.26 1.02 4.09
N CYS A 443 33.07 1.58 3.84
CA CYS A 443 31.94 0.85 3.28
C CYS A 443 31.10 1.72 2.34
N ALA A 444 30.44 1.08 1.39
CA ALA A 444 29.43 1.71 0.55
C ALA A 444 28.29 0.72 0.24
N ALA A 445 27.09 1.22 -0.02
CA ALA A 445 25.94 0.39 -0.34
C ALA A 445 25.22 0.88 -1.61
N LEU A 446 24.93 -0.05 -2.51
CA LEU A 446 24.08 0.18 -3.68
C LEU A 446 22.70 -0.43 -3.44
N ARG A 447 21.67 0.41 -3.46
CA ARG A 447 20.27 -0.04 -3.39
C ARG A 447 19.62 0.11 -4.76
N VAL A 448 19.15 -1.00 -5.32
CA VAL A 448 18.24 -0.94 -6.48
C VAL A 448 16.92 -0.36 -6.00
N LEU A 449 16.52 0.78 -6.55
CA LEU A 449 15.22 1.38 -6.25
C LEU A 449 14.17 0.83 -7.18
N TRP A 450 14.48 0.75 -8.48
CA TRP A 450 13.59 0.23 -9.52
C TRP A 450 14.38 -0.38 -10.69
N ASP A 451 13.69 -0.84 -11.74
CA ASP A 451 14.30 -1.41 -12.96
C ASP A 451 15.20 -0.45 -13.75
N ASP A 452 15.06 0.86 -13.51
CA ASP A 452 15.77 1.92 -14.23
C ASP A 452 16.72 2.75 -13.36
N VAL A 453 16.78 2.51 -12.05
CA VAL A 453 17.60 3.33 -11.15
C VAL A 453 18.04 2.61 -9.88
N ALA A 454 19.31 2.79 -9.52
CA ALA A 454 19.84 2.45 -8.21
C ALA A 454 20.47 3.66 -7.52
N GLU A 455 20.57 3.60 -6.20
CA GLU A 455 21.11 4.65 -5.35
C GLU A 455 22.36 4.20 -4.60
N VAL A 456 23.39 5.05 -4.56
CA VAL A 456 24.47 4.97 -3.58
C VAL A 456 23.91 5.42 -2.23
N ARG A 457 23.34 4.46 -1.50
CA ARG A 457 22.55 4.72 -0.28
C ARG A 457 23.41 4.98 0.95
N THR A 458 24.66 4.50 0.93
CA THR A 458 25.64 4.69 2.01
C THR A 458 27.02 4.83 1.39
N LEU A 459 27.81 5.76 1.91
CA LEU A 459 29.25 5.84 1.68
C LEU A 459 29.91 6.38 2.95
N ALA A 460 30.82 5.61 3.53
CA ALA A 460 31.56 6.00 4.73
C ALA A 460 33.01 5.52 4.63
N VAL A 461 33.96 6.42 4.90
CA VAL A 461 35.39 6.12 4.95
C VAL A 461 35.92 6.55 6.32
N ARG A 462 36.73 5.73 7.00
CA ARG A 462 37.29 6.14 8.29
C ARG A 462 38.12 7.43 8.14
N PRO A 463 38.02 8.42 9.04
CA PRO A 463 38.67 9.73 8.86
C PRO A 463 40.20 9.68 8.62
N ASP A 464 40.92 8.80 9.30
CA ASP A 464 42.36 8.57 9.13
C ASP A 464 42.74 7.91 7.77
N HIS A 465 41.74 7.50 7.00
CA HIS A 465 41.83 6.91 5.66
C HIS A 465 41.29 7.83 4.55
N HIS A 466 40.90 9.07 4.88
CA HIS A 466 40.52 10.07 3.88
C HIS A 466 41.71 10.43 2.95
N GLY A 467 41.40 10.87 1.73
CA GLY A 467 42.42 11.25 0.73
C GLY A 467 43.15 10.08 0.06
N ARG A 468 42.90 8.83 0.45
CA ARG A 468 43.57 7.63 -0.10
C ARG A 468 42.84 6.97 -1.27
N GLY A 469 41.86 7.64 -1.88
CA GLY A 469 41.10 7.11 -3.02
C GLY A 469 40.04 6.03 -2.71
N LEU A 470 39.89 5.61 -1.45
CA LEU A 470 38.95 4.53 -1.06
C LEU A 470 37.49 4.83 -1.42
N GLY A 471 37.03 6.06 -1.18
CA GLY A 471 35.65 6.46 -1.52
C GLY A 471 35.37 6.35 -3.02
N GLY A 472 36.32 6.80 -3.86
CA GLY A 472 36.19 6.69 -5.32
C GLY A 472 36.19 5.24 -5.79
N ALA A 473 37.07 4.40 -5.22
CA ALA A 473 37.12 2.98 -5.54
C ALA A 473 35.83 2.24 -5.18
N LEU A 474 35.22 2.56 -4.02
CA LEU A 474 33.92 2.03 -3.61
C LEU A 474 32.80 2.46 -4.58
N VAL A 475 32.74 3.74 -4.94
CA VAL A 475 31.72 4.24 -5.90
C VAL A 475 31.87 3.57 -7.26
N GLN A 476 33.09 3.40 -7.77
CA GLN A 476 33.32 2.68 -9.03
C GLN A 476 32.91 1.20 -8.95
N SER A 477 33.13 0.55 -7.80
CA SER A 477 32.63 -0.79 -7.54
C SER A 477 31.10 -0.86 -7.64
N LEU A 478 30.38 0.11 -7.04
CA LEU A 478 28.92 0.17 -7.11
C LEU A 478 28.41 0.50 -8.52
N ILE A 479 29.11 1.35 -9.28
CA ILE A 479 28.78 1.63 -10.69
C ILE A 479 28.94 0.37 -11.54
N ALA A 480 30.00 -0.43 -11.30
CA ALA A 480 30.19 -1.71 -11.99
C ALA A 480 29.06 -2.70 -11.65
N ASP A 481 28.61 -2.74 -10.40
CA ASP A 481 27.47 -3.55 -9.99
C ASP A 481 26.18 -3.13 -10.70
N ALA A 482 25.92 -1.83 -10.78
CA ALA A 482 24.77 -1.31 -11.48
C ALA A 482 24.81 -1.63 -12.98
N ARG A 483 26.00 -1.59 -13.62
CA ARG A 483 26.18 -2.05 -15.00
C ARG A 483 25.86 -3.54 -15.17
N ALA A 484 26.37 -4.39 -14.27
CA ALA A 484 26.11 -5.83 -14.32
C ALA A 484 24.62 -6.16 -14.12
N LEU A 485 23.90 -5.32 -13.37
CA LEU A 485 22.46 -5.42 -13.19
C LEU A 485 21.64 -4.87 -14.38
N GLY A 486 22.28 -4.29 -15.40
CA GLY A 486 21.61 -3.72 -16.56
C GLY A 486 20.89 -2.38 -16.26
N LEU A 487 21.27 -1.70 -15.18
CA LEU A 487 20.64 -0.44 -14.80
C LEU A 487 21.14 0.71 -15.69
N PRO A 488 20.25 1.61 -16.17
CA PRO A 488 20.65 2.73 -17.02
C PRO A 488 21.23 3.91 -16.24
N ARG A 489 21.00 3.98 -14.91
CA ARG A 489 21.46 5.10 -14.07
C ARG A 489 21.75 4.70 -12.62
N VAL A 490 22.72 5.38 -12.02
CA VAL A 490 22.96 5.42 -10.56
C VAL A 490 22.78 6.84 -10.03
N ILE A 491 22.15 7.00 -8.86
CA ILE A 491 21.95 8.30 -8.21
C ILE A 491 22.56 8.35 -6.80
N ALA A 492 22.73 9.55 -6.25
CA ALA A 492 22.97 9.76 -4.83
C ALA A 492 22.32 11.07 -4.37
N LEU A 493 21.85 11.10 -3.12
CA LEU A 493 21.54 12.33 -2.41
C LEU A 493 22.70 12.63 -1.47
N THR A 494 23.37 13.76 -1.67
CA THR A 494 24.65 14.03 -1.01
C THR A 494 24.82 15.51 -0.65
N ARG A 495 25.58 15.77 0.41
CA ARG A 495 26.13 17.11 0.70
C ARG A 495 27.55 17.30 0.13
N GLU A 496 28.20 16.19 -0.23
CA GLU A 496 29.55 16.13 -0.78
C GLU A 496 29.53 16.14 -2.32
N VAL A 497 28.87 17.15 -2.92
CA VAL A 497 28.74 17.27 -4.38
C VAL A 497 30.09 17.21 -5.10
N PRO A 498 31.14 17.95 -4.68
CA PRO A 498 32.43 17.93 -5.38
C PRO A 498 33.10 16.54 -5.41
N PHE A 499 32.79 15.67 -4.43
CA PHE A 499 33.30 14.30 -4.42
C PHE A 499 32.62 13.45 -5.49
N PHE A 500 31.30 13.54 -5.63
CA PHE A 500 30.55 12.77 -6.62
C PHE A 500 30.81 13.27 -8.05
N GLU A 501 31.02 14.57 -8.25
CA GLU A 501 31.46 15.14 -9.53
C GLU A 501 32.81 14.56 -9.99
N ARG A 502 33.78 14.43 -9.06
CA ARG A 502 35.06 13.73 -9.36
C ARG A 502 34.87 12.26 -9.70
N CYS A 503 33.79 11.64 -9.24
CA CYS A 503 33.43 10.27 -9.61
C CYS A 503 32.63 10.18 -10.93
N GLY A 504 32.37 11.31 -11.59
CA GLY A 504 31.67 11.40 -12.87
C GLY A 504 30.16 11.57 -12.77
N PHE A 505 29.61 11.85 -11.58
CA PHE A 505 28.19 12.21 -11.43
C PHE A 505 27.96 13.67 -11.82
N VAL A 506 26.75 13.98 -12.27
CA VAL A 506 26.28 15.34 -12.55
C VAL A 506 25.14 15.72 -11.62
N VAL A 507 25.03 17.00 -11.26
CA VAL A 507 23.91 17.51 -10.46
C VAL A 507 22.63 17.45 -11.30
N VAL A 508 21.56 16.93 -10.70
CA VAL A 508 20.23 16.84 -11.33
C VAL A 508 19.18 17.51 -10.43
N PRO A 509 18.07 18.05 -10.99
CA PRO A 509 16.96 18.53 -10.18
C PRO A 509 16.40 17.39 -9.33
N ARG A 510 16.13 17.63 -8.05
CA ARG A 510 15.61 16.58 -7.15
C ARG A 510 14.23 16.08 -7.58
N GLU A 511 13.46 16.95 -8.22
CA GLU A 511 12.13 16.68 -8.78
C GLU A 511 12.20 15.67 -9.94
N SER A 512 13.36 15.53 -10.58
CA SER A 512 13.60 14.50 -11.61
C SER A 512 13.71 13.09 -11.04
N LEU A 513 13.70 12.94 -9.71
CA LEU A 513 13.84 11.67 -8.99
C LEU A 513 12.56 11.31 -8.21
N PRO A 514 11.36 11.26 -8.84
CA PRO A 514 10.10 11.12 -8.13
C PRO A 514 10.08 9.85 -7.28
N ARG A 515 10.51 8.71 -7.82
CA ARG A 515 10.52 7.42 -7.10
C ARG A 515 11.38 7.46 -5.83
N LYS A 516 12.52 8.16 -5.84
CA LYS A 516 13.36 8.33 -4.64
C LYS A 516 12.69 9.21 -3.58
N VAL A 517 12.02 10.29 -4.02
CA VAL A 517 11.24 11.15 -3.12
C VAL A 517 10.15 10.34 -2.41
N TRP A 518 9.45 9.48 -3.14
CA TRP A 518 8.39 8.63 -2.61
C TRP A 518 8.90 7.51 -1.67
N THR A 519 9.99 6.82 -2.02
CA THR A 519 10.48 5.67 -1.22
C THR A 519 11.12 6.09 0.11
N ASP A 520 11.99 7.10 0.10
CA ASP A 520 12.82 7.42 1.27
C ASP A 520 12.59 8.84 1.82
N CYS A 521 12.26 9.83 0.98
CA CYS A 521 12.09 11.21 1.47
C CYS A 521 10.80 11.42 2.28
N VAL A 522 9.74 10.63 2.01
CA VAL A 522 8.49 10.67 2.80
C VAL A 522 8.73 10.30 4.28
N ARG A 523 9.64 9.34 4.51
CA ARG A 523 10.02 8.86 5.86
C ARG A 523 11.24 9.59 6.42
N CYS A 524 11.83 10.51 5.67
CA CYS A 524 13.02 11.25 6.10
C CYS A 524 12.65 12.22 7.24
N PRO A 525 13.37 12.20 8.39
CA PRO A 525 13.12 13.12 9.49
C PRO A 525 13.26 14.60 9.11
N LYS A 526 14.02 14.90 8.04
CA LYS A 526 14.23 16.28 7.56
C LYS A 526 13.14 16.78 6.60
N ARG A 527 12.36 15.90 5.95
CA ARG A 527 11.32 16.23 4.95
C ARG A 527 11.70 17.45 4.06
N HIS A 528 10.99 18.57 4.20
CA HIS A 528 11.17 19.82 3.44
C HIS A 528 12.42 20.63 3.83
N ALA A 529 13.06 20.32 4.96
CA ALA A 529 14.33 20.91 5.39
C ALA A 529 15.55 20.10 4.93
N CYS A 530 15.38 19.19 3.96
CA CYS A 530 16.48 18.40 3.42
C CYS A 530 17.32 19.24 2.45
N ASP A 531 18.58 19.41 2.83
CA ASP A 531 19.64 20.19 2.19
C ASP A 531 20.59 19.34 1.32
N GLU A 532 20.24 18.08 1.04
CA GLU A 532 21.00 17.21 0.14
C GLU A 532 20.74 17.57 -1.33
N VAL A 533 21.81 17.57 -2.11
CA VAL A 533 21.78 17.78 -3.54
C VAL A 533 21.72 16.42 -4.24
N ALA A 534 20.86 16.33 -5.25
CA ALA A 534 20.72 15.14 -6.07
C ALA A 534 21.80 15.11 -7.17
N VAL A 535 22.51 13.99 -7.27
CA VAL A 535 23.49 13.75 -8.32
C VAL A 535 23.19 12.42 -9.04
N ALA A 536 23.47 12.35 -10.33
CA ALA A 536 23.22 11.19 -11.18
C ALA A 536 24.42 10.81 -12.04
N PHE A 537 24.60 9.52 -12.29
CA PHE A 537 25.56 8.94 -13.21
C PHE A 537 24.79 8.11 -14.24
N ASP A 538 24.85 8.54 -15.50
CA ASP A 538 24.24 7.82 -16.63
C ASP A 538 25.14 6.66 -17.08
N LEU A 539 24.66 5.43 -16.89
CA LEU A 539 25.27 4.23 -17.44
C LEU A 539 24.92 4.06 -18.93
N VAL A 540 23.75 4.57 -19.32
CA VAL A 540 23.28 4.69 -20.71
C VAL A 540 23.18 6.17 -21.08
N PRO A 541 23.79 6.61 -22.19
CA PRO A 541 23.73 8.02 -22.61
C PRO A 541 22.28 8.53 -22.72
N GLY A 542 22.00 9.66 -22.06
CA GLY A 542 20.69 10.32 -22.13
C GLY A 542 19.62 9.72 -21.21
N ALA A 543 19.95 8.71 -20.40
CA ALA A 543 19.02 8.18 -19.39
C ALA A 543 18.53 9.30 -18.48
N THR A 544 19.45 10.14 -18.00
CA THR A 544 19.34 11.60 -17.78
C THR A 544 18.01 12.27 -18.12
N ALA A 545 18.03 12.81 -19.34
CA ALA A 545 17.00 13.61 -19.95
C ALA A 545 15.71 12.82 -20.21
N ALA A 546 15.79 11.51 -20.47
CA ALA A 546 14.61 10.67 -20.68
C ALA A 546 13.73 10.58 -19.42
N ALA A 547 14.35 10.40 -18.24
CA ALA A 547 13.61 10.38 -16.99
C ALA A 547 13.05 11.77 -16.62
N GLU A 548 13.77 12.85 -16.93
CA GLU A 548 13.29 14.22 -16.74
C GLU A 548 12.06 14.53 -17.62
N ALA A 549 12.06 14.06 -18.87
CA ALA A 549 10.92 14.18 -19.77
C ALA A 549 9.70 13.38 -19.26
N ALA A 550 9.92 12.13 -18.83
CA ALA A 550 8.87 11.30 -18.24
C ALA A 550 8.31 11.90 -16.94
N ALA A 551 9.17 12.47 -16.07
CA ALA A 551 8.74 13.15 -14.86
C ALA A 551 7.93 14.42 -15.15
N ARG A 552 8.28 15.18 -16.20
CA ARG A 552 7.49 16.34 -16.66
C ARG A 552 6.13 15.93 -17.22
N GLU A 553 6.03 14.87 -18.01
CA GLU A 553 4.75 14.31 -18.45
C GLU A 553 3.90 13.82 -17.26
N PHE A 554 4.51 13.14 -16.30
CA PHE A 554 3.84 12.70 -15.07
C PHE A 554 3.32 13.89 -14.26
N THR A 555 4.10 14.98 -14.17
CA THR A 555 3.72 16.22 -13.47
C THR A 555 2.61 16.98 -14.22
N LEU A 556 2.58 16.95 -15.56
CA LEU A 556 1.53 17.55 -16.39
C LEU A 556 0.22 16.74 -16.37
N SER A 557 0.27 15.45 -16.03
CA SER A 557 -0.89 14.56 -15.92
C SER A 557 -1.55 14.53 -14.54
N LEU A 558 -0.95 15.17 -13.54
CA LEU A 558 -1.59 15.45 -12.25
C LEU A 558 -2.47 16.70 -12.41
N PRO A 559 -3.71 16.73 -11.88
CA PRO A 559 -4.49 17.96 -11.88
C PRO A 559 -3.69 19.02 -11.11
N GLN A 560 -3.33 20.11 -11.77
CA GLN A 560 -2.84 21.29 -11.08
C GLN A 560 -3.92 21.71 -10.09
N LEU A 561 -3.60 21.70 -8.79
CA LEU A 561 -4.42 22.36 -7.79
C LEU A 561 -4.41 23.86 -8.12
N ASP A 562 -5.45 24.29 -8.83
CA ASP A 562 -5.67 25.68 -9.21
C ASP A 562 -5.99 26.47 -7.93
N GLU A 563 -4.99 27.16 -7.37
CA GLU A 563 -5.11 28.00 -6.17
C GLU A 563 -6.05 29.22 -6.32
N LYS A 564 -6.84 29.31 -7.41
CA LYS A 564 -7.66 30.50 -7.72
C LYS A 564 -9.11 30.27 -8.11
N ARG A 565 -9.77 29.22 -7.61
CA ARG A 565 -11.25 29.17 -7.66
C ARG A 565 -11.85 29.08 -6.26
N GLY A 566 -12.19 30.25 -5.73
CA GLY A 566 -13.16 30.38 -4.64
C GLY A 566 -14.51 29.83 -5.09
N VAL A 567 -14.87 28.67 -4.59
CA VAL A 567 -16.21 28.10 -4.77
C VAL A 567 -17.07 28.62 -3.62
N GLY A 568 -17.82 29.69 -3.88
CA GLY A 568 -18.95 30.07 -3.06
C GLY A 568 -20.03 28.99 -3.15
N LEU A 569 -20.33 28.33 -2.04
CA LEU A 569 -21.52 27.47 -1.91
C LEU A 569 -22.74 28.35 -1.57
N PRO A 570 -23.88 28.17 -2.23
CA PRO A 570 -25.10 28.88 -1.88
C PRO A 570 -25.68 28.28 -0.59
N ILE A 571 -25.89 29.15 0.39
CA ILE A 571 -26.70 28.87 1.58
C ILE A 571 -28.15 28.75 1.10
N VAL A 572 -28.79 27.60 1.36
CA VAL A 572 -30.26 27.49 1.32
C VAL A 572 -30.74 27.06 2.70
N SER A 573 -31.68 27.86 3.18
CA SER A 573 -32.46 27.81 4.42
C SER A 573 -33.05 26.46 4.77
#